data_AF-A0A1I4N328-F1
#
_entry.id   AF-A0A1I4N328-F1
#
_cell.length_a   1.000
_cell.length_b   1.000
_cell.length_c   1.000
_cell.angle_alpha   90.00
_cell.angle_beta   90.00
_cell.angle_gamma   90.00
#
_symmetry.space_group_name_H-M   'P 1'
#
loop_
_entity.id
_entity.type
_entity.pdbx_description
1 polymer ?
#
loop_
_entity_poly.entity_id
_entity_poly.type
_entity_poly.pdbx_seq_one_letter_code
_entity_poly.pdbx_strand_id
1 'polypeptide(L)'
;MSWKVFLLNSPVNYEDISKSRTGDNLKPIGLINTKPKISDNLQINNKIYHVCMLVFEEKYIGVREISFVDEDEVDETVEENFTCPYCQYIDPDAFELEDEGERNCPGCGSEIKYIRRVSVEYVVEPVKRAKIWRSDK
;
A
#
# COMPACT_ATOMS: atom_id res chain seq x y z
N MET A 1 16.15 4.72 -26.92
CA MET A 1 14.74 4.52 -27.31
C MET A 1 13.86 4.96 -26.16
N SER A 2 12.81 5.73 -26.42
CA SER A 2 11.98 6.34 -25.36
C SER A 2 10.74 5.50 -25.03
N TRP A 3 10.31 5.56 -23.77
CA TRP A 3 9.08 4.97 -23.23
C TRP A 3 8.03 6.05 -23.00
N LYS A 4 6.77 5.77 -23.29
CA LYS A 4 5.64 6.67 -23.00
C LYS A 4 5.09 6.42 -21.61
N VAL A 5 4.94 7.47 -20.82
CA VAL A 5 4.45 7.37 -19.44
C VAL A 5 3.01 7.88 -19.38
N PHE A 6 2.14 7.06 -18.79
CA PHE A 6 0.72 7.30 -18.66
C PHE A 6 0.28 7.22 -17.20
N LEU A 7 -0.56 8.16 -16.78
CA LEU A 7 -1.20 8.13 -15.47
C LEU A 7 -2.35 7.13 -15.49
N LEU A 8 -2.33 6.19 -14.53
CA LEU A 8 -3.42 5.26 -14.29
C LEU A 8 -4.52 5.91 -13.45
N ASN A 9 -5.77 5.62 -13.77
CA ASN A 9 -6.90 6.00 -12.93
C ASN A 9 -6.93 5.12 -11.67
N SER A 10 -7.32 5.69 -10.53
CA SER A 10 -7.52 4.96 -9.27
C SER A 10 -9.02 4.83 -8.98
N PRO A 11 -9.53 3.63 -8.67
CA PRO A 11 -8.81 2.34 -8.62
C PRO A 11 -8.46 1.85 -10.03
N VAL A 12 -7.31 1.16 -10.15
CA VAL A 12 -6.90 0.54 -11.42
C VAL A 12 -7.85 -0.62 -11.71
N ASN A 13 -8.75 -0.47 -12.68
CA ASN A 13 -9.59 -1.59 -13.12
C ASN A 13 -8.80 -2.46 -14.11
N TYR A 14 -8.85 -3.79 -13.98
CA TYR A 14 -8.26 -4.73 -14.93
C TYR A 14 -8.76 -4.53 -16.37
N GLU A 15 -9.98 -4.02 -16.55
CA GLU A 15 -10.47 -3.61 -17.87
C GLU A 15 -9.68 -2.42 -18.44
N ASP A 16 -9.27 -1.46 -17.61
CA ASP A 16 -8.41 -0.35 -18.02
C ASP A 16 -7.01 -0.84 -18.39
N ILE A 17 -6.51 -1.89 -17.74
CA ILE A 17 -5.23 -2.55 -18.10
C ILE A 17 -5.31 -3.25 -19.47
N SER A 18 -6.46 -3.82 -19.80
CA SER A 18 -6.69 -4.44 -21.12
C SER A 18 -6.82 -3.38 -22.24
N LYS A 19 -7.47 -2.25 -21.95
CA LYS A 19 -7.61 -1.10 -22.86
C LYS A 19 -6.34 -0.25 -22.94
N SER A 20 -5.50 -0.24 -21.89
CA SER A 20 -4.23 0.47 -21.85
C SER A 20 -3.15 -0.14 -22.76
N ARG A 21 -3.37 -1.35 -23.29
CA ARG A 21 -2.49 -1.94 -24.30
C ARG A 21 -2.42 -1.10 -25.58
N THR A 22 -3.43 -0.28 -25.88
CA THR A 22 -3.38 0.70 -26.98
C THR A 22 -2.98 2.11 -26.53
N GLY A 23 -3.06 2.40 -25.23
CA GLY A 23 -2.84 3.72 -24.66
C GLY A 23 -4.04 4.66 -24.77
N ASP A 24 -5.17 4.17 -25.28
CA ASP A 24 -6.39 4.96 -25.43
C ASP A 24 -7.02 5.28 -24.06
N ASN A 25 -7.47 6.53 -23.89
CA ASN A 25 -8.09 7.08 -22.67
C ASN A 25 -7.19 7.21 -21.43
N LEU A 26 -5.89 6.91 -21.50
CA LEU A 26 -4.96 7.22 -20.43
C LEU A 26 -4.31 8.59 -20.64
N LYS A 27 -4.13 9.35 -19.56
CA LYS A 27 -3.49 10.67 -19.62
C LYS A 27 -1.97 10.50 -19.82
N PRO A 28 -1.39 10.92 -20.96
CA PRO A 28 0.06 10.94 -21.10
C PRO A 28 0.65 12.02 -20.19
N ILE A 29 1.74 11.68 -19.50
CA ILE A 29 2.40 12.61 -18.57
C ILE A 29 3.86 12.89 -18.93
N GLY A 30 4.47 12.07 -19.80
CA GLY A 30 5.83 12.33 -20.25
C GLY A 30 6.46 11.18 -21.05
N LEU A 31 7.74 11.35 -21.33
CA LEU A 31 8.61 10.35 -21.95
C LEU A 31 9.84 10.14 -21.07
N ILE A 32 10.33 8.91 -20.98
CA ILE A 32 11.63 8.62 -20.37
C ILE A 32 12.51 7.80 -21.32
N ASN A 33 13.82 7.98 -21.23
CA ASN A 33 14.78 7.35 -22.15
C ASN A 33 15.42 6.08 -21.58
N THR A 34 15.10 5.75 -20.33
CA THR A 34 15.60 4.57 -19.61
C THR A 34 14.42 3.65 -19.31
N LYS A 35 14.62 2.34 -19.47
CA LYS A 35 13.62 1.34 -19.08
C LYS A 35 13.61 1.22 -17.55
N PRO A 36 12.50 1.54 -16.86
CA PRO A 36 12.39 1.30 -15.44
C PRO A 36 11.99 -0.15 -15.17
N LYS A 37 12.03 -0.53 -13.90
CA LYS A 37 11.44 -1.75 -13.36
C LYS A 37 10.07 -1.42 -12.76
N ILE A 38 9.24 -2.46 -12.62
CA ILE A 38 8.07 -2.36 -11.75
C ILE A 38 8.56 -2.04 -10.33
N SER A 39 7.82 -1.18 -9.63
CA SER A 39 8.16 -0.65 -8.32
C SER A 39 9.25 0.42 -8.26
N ASP A 40 9.85 0.80 -9.39
CA ASP A 40 10.67 2.02 -9.45
C ASP A 40 9.80 3.28 -9.28
N ASN A 41 10.43 4.38 -8.87
CA ASN A 41 9.80 5.71 -8.83
C ASN A 41 10.40 6.62 -9.91
N LEU A 42 9.54 7.36 -10.61
CA LEU A 42 9.91 8.31 -11.65
C LEU A 42 9.60 9.73 -11.19
N GLN A 43 10.52 10.66 -11.44
CA GLN A 43 10.26 12.09 -11.25
C GLN A 43 10.01 12.76 -12.61
N ILE A 44 8.83 13.35 -12.80
CA ILE A 44 8.45 14.05 -14.03
C ILE A 44 7.78 15.37 -13.62
N ASN A 45 8.29 16.50 -14.11
CA ASN A 45 7.77 17.84 -13.78
C ASN A 45 7.60 18.08 -12.26
N ASN A 46 8.63 17.75 -11.48
CA ASN A 46 8.66 17.85 -10.01
C ASN A 46 7.61 17.01 -9.26
N LYS A 47 6.88 16.14 -9.94
CA LYS A 47 5.98 15.16 -9.31
C LYS A 47 6.61 13.78 -9.35
N ILE A 48 6.26 12.96 -8.36
CA ILE A 48 6.76 11.59 -8.24
C ILE A 48 5.66 10.61 -8.63
N TYR A 49 6.06 9.59 -9.37
CA TYR A 49 5.17 8.60 -9.94
C TYR A 49 5.72 7.20 -9.70
N HIS A 50 4.90 6.32 -9.11
CA HIS A 50 5.25 4.93 -8.87
C HIS A 50 4.94 4.07 -10.10
N VAL A 51 5.90 3.24 -10.55
CA VAL A 51 5.73 2.37 -11.71
C VAL A 51 4.92 1.13 -11.34
N CYS A 52 3.68 1.08 -11.82
CA CYS A 52 2.75 -0.02 -11.56
C CYS A 52 2.70 -1.03 -12.71
N MET A 53 3.08 -0.64 -13.93
CA MET A 53 2.92 -1.48 -15.12
C MET A 53 3.95 -1.16 -16.21
N LEU A 54 4.42 -2.19 -16.90
CA LEU A 54 5.23 -2.09 -18.11
C LEU A 54 4.58 -2.86 -19.27
N VAL A 55 4.36 -2.21 -20.40
CA VAL A 55 3.93 -2.84 -21.66
C VAL A 55 5.09 -2.81 -22.63
N PHE A 56 5.73 -3.96 -22.84
CA PHE A 56 7.01 -4.04 -23.57
C PHE A 56 6.89 -3.78 -25.07
N GLU A 57 5.84 -4.32 -25.71
CA GLU A 57 5.63 -4.21 -27.16
C GLU A 57 5.47 -2.75 -27.57
N GLU A 58 4.62 -2.01 -26.86
CA GLU A 58 4.30 -0.61 -27.12
C GLU A 58 5.22 0.40 -26.39
N LYS A 59 6.08 -0.08 -25.49
CA LYS A 59 6.94 0.72 -24.60
C LYS A 59 6.15 1.72 -23.75
N TYR A 60 5.09 1.24 -23.12
CA TYR A 60 4.26 2.04 -22.21
C TYR A 60 4.59 1.75 -20.76
N ILE A 61 4.45 2.79 -19.94
CA ILE A 61 4.63 2.75 -18.50
C ILE A 61 3.35 3.29 -17.89
N GLY A 62 2.66 2.46 -17.13
CA GLY A 62 1.53 2.87 -16.31
C GLY A 62 2.04 3.26 -14.93
N VAL A 63 1.72 4.47 -14.50
CA VAL A 63 2.15 4.99 -13.19
C VAL A 63 0.99 5.54 -12.38
N ARG A 64 1.17 5.58 -11.06
CA ARG A 64 0.31 6.29 -10.11
C ARG A 64 1.09 7.48 -9.53
N GLU A 65 0.45 8.64 -9.43
CA GLU A 65 1.05 9.79 -8.72
C GLU A 65 1.14 9.47 -7.22
N ILE A 66 2.30 9.73 -6.63
CA ILE A 66 2.54 9.54 -5.20
C ILE A 66 3.19 10.79 -4.60
N SER A 67 2.99 10.96 -3.30
CA SER A 67 3.71 11.91 -2.47
C SER A 67 4.42 11.17 -1.36
N PHE A 68 5.58 11.68 -0.96
CA PHE A 68 6.23 11.27 0.27
C PHE A 68 5.94 12.30 1.36
N VAL A 69 5.85 11.81 2.59
CA VAL A 69 5.97 12.63 3.79
C VAL A 69 7.43 13.07 3.89
N ASP A 70 7.66 14.28 4.40
CA ASP A 70 9.03 14.78 4.61
C ASP A 70 9.77 13.87 5.57
N GLU A 71 11.08 13.65 5.37
CA GLU A 71 11.86 12.71 6.18
C GLU A 71 11.78 13.01 7.69
N ASP A 72 11.72 14.29 8.04
CA ASP A 72 11.59 14.77 9.44
C ASP A 72 10.19 14.53 10.04
N GLU A 73 9.19 14.23 9.21
CA GLU A 73 7.79 13.96 9.59
C GLU A 73 7.44 12.46 9.54
N VAL A 74 8.38 11.60 9.14
CA VAL A 74 8.18 10.15 9.17
C VAL A 74 8.12 9.70 10.62
N ASP A 75 6.91 9.42 11.12
CA ASP A 75 6.74 8.75 12.41
C ASP A 75 7.41 7.37 12.35
N GLU A 76 8.14 7.03 13.41
CA GLU A 76 8.77 5.73 13.58
C GLU A 76 7.73 4.60 13.61
N THR A 77 6.46 4.87 13.96
CA THR A 77 5.40 3.85 13.97
C THR A 77 4.02 4.44 13.66
N VAL A 78 3.42 4.01 12.55
CA VAL A 78 1.99 4.27 12.27
C VAL A 78 1.17 3.10 12.80
N GLU A 79 0.34 3.36 13.83
CA GLU A 79 -0.37 2.30 14.57
C GLU A 79 -1.70 1.86 13.93
N GLU A 80 -2.15 2.51 12.86
CA GLU A 80 -3.48 2.28 12.29
C GLU A 80 -3.47 1.74 10.85
N ASN A 81 -4.34 0.77 10.59
CA ASN A 81 -4.75 0.29 9.26
C ASN A 81 -3.63 -0.11 8.27
N PHE A 82 -2.47 -0.57 8.76
CA PHE A 82 -1.32 -0.90 7.90
C PHE A 82 -1.01 0.25 6.91
N THR A 83 -0.77 1.44 7.48
CA THR A 83 -0.48 2.64 6.70
C THR A 83 1.04 2.77 6.49
N CYS A 84 1.47 2.96 5.25
CA CYS A 84 2.88 3.20 4.95
C CYS A 84 3.33 4.55 5.53
N PRO A 85 4.37 4.61 6.37
CA PRO A 85 4.81 5.87 6.99
C PRO A 85 5.35 6.86 5.95
N TYR A 86 5.92 6.35 4.85
CA TYR A 86 6.54 7.19 3.82
C TYR A 86 5.54 7.82 2.86
N CYS A 87 4.49 7.10 2.43
CA CYS A 87 3.59 7.59 1.37
C CYS A 87 2.11 7.64 1.78
N GLN A 88 1.80 7.27 3.03
CA GLN A 88 0.45 7.25 3.60
C GLN A 88 -0.53 6.32 2.86
N TYR A 89 -0.02 5.41 2.03
CA TYR A 89 -0.81 4.36 1.41
C TYR A 89 -1.27 3.34 2.46
N ILE A 90 -2.57 3.11 2.52
CA ILE A 90 -3.22 2.07 3.34
C ILE A 90 -3.30 0.79 2.50
N ASP A 91 -2.73 -0.32 2.99
CA ASP A 91 -2.79 -1.61 2.31
C ASP A 91 -4.12 -2.34 2.64
N PRO A 92 -5.07 -2.44 1.70
CA PRO A 92 -6.36 -3.09 1.95
C PRO A 92 -6.23 -4.60 2.16
N ASP A 93 -5.12 -5.20 1.71
CA ASP A 93 -4.86 -6.64 1.78
C ASP A 93 -3.96 -7.00 2.97
N ALA A 94 -3.71 -6.05 3.88
CA ALA A 94 -2.86 -6.25 5.06
C ALA A 94 -3.36 -7.34 6.02
N PHE A 95 -4.63 -7.72 5.93
CA PHE A 95 -5.21 -8.85 6.67
C PHE A 95 -4.59 -10.20 6.25
N GLU A 96 -4.09 -10.34 5.02
CA GLU A 96 -3.49 -11.58 4.52
C GLU A 96 -2.04 -11.77 4.97
N LEU A 97 -1.45 -10.75 5.60
CA LEU A 97 -0.08 -10.81 6.09
C LEU A 97 0.05 -11.66 7.35
N GLU A 98 1.26 -12.13 7.57
CA GLU A 98 1.71 -12.69 8.85
C GLU A 98 1.60 -11.63 9.96
N ASP A 99 1.79 -12.06 11.21
CA ASP A 99 1.68 -11.14 12.33
C ASP A 99 2.91 -10.22 12.48
N GLU A 100 4.04 -10.51 11.85
CA GLU A 100 5.19 -9.61 11.79
C GLU A 100 6.06 -9.88 10.57
N GLY A 101 6.80 -8.86 10.12
CA GLY A 101 7.76 -9.04 9.03
C GLY A 101 8.27 -7.75 8.42
N GLU A 102 9.01 -7.91 7.32
CA GLU A 102 9.53 -6.83 6.48
C GLU A 102 9.04 -7.05 5.04
N ARG A 103 8.67 -5.97 4.35
CA ARG A 103 8.25 -6.01 2.94
C ARG A 103 8.39 -4.64 2.29
N ASN A 104 8.27 -4.62 0.96
CA ASN A 104 8.10 -3.36 0.23
C ASN A 104 6.63 -2.92 0.25
N CYS A 105 6.41 -1.63 0.50
CA CYS A 105 5.10 -0.98 0.38
C CYS A 105 4.61 -1.07 -1.07
N PRO A 106 3.39 -1.59 -1.33
CA PRO A 106 2.83 -1.63 -2.69
C PRO A 106 2.38 -0.25 -3.19
N GLY A 107 2.35 0.75 -2.30
CA GLY A 107 2.10 2.16 -2.58
C GLY A 107 3.24 2.84 -3.33
N CYS A 108 4.42 2.80 -2.75
CA CYS A 108 5.60 3.58 -3.18
C CYS A 108 6.89 2.76 -3.37
N GLY A 109 6.89 1.47 -3.00
CA GLY A 109 8.06 0.61 -3.05
C GLY A 109 9.03 0.72 -1.87
N SER A 110 8.81 1.63 -0.91
CA SER A 110 9.65 1.74 0.28
C SER A 110 9.64 0.46 1.11
N GLU A 111 10.79 0.06 1.64
CA GLU A 111 10.90 -1.04 2.59
C GLU A 111 10.28 -0.63 3.93
N ILE A 112 9.43 -1.48 4.49
CA ILE A 112 8.72 -1.27 5.76
C ILE A 112 8.79 -2.52 6.62
N LYS A 113 8.89 -2.32 7.93
CA LYS A 113 8.71 -3.36 8.94
C LYS A 113 7.33 -3.19 9.57
N TYR A 114 6.68 -4.30 9.89
CA TYR A 114 5.35 -4.29 10.47
C TYR A 114 5.20 -5.35 11.57
N ILE A 115 4.25 -5.09 12.48
CA ILE A 115 3.76 -6.03 13.49
C ILE A 115 2.26 -5.82 13.66
N ARG A 116 1.47 -6.90 13.58
CA ARG A 116 0.06 -6.94 13.91
C ARG A 116 -0.09 -7.18 15.40
N ARG A 117 -0.70 -6.24 16.10
CA ARG A 117 -1.06 -6.40 17.52
C ARG A 117 -2.54 -6.74 17.62
N VAL A 118 -2.85 -7.93 18.14
CA VAL A 118 -4.23 -8.35 18.43
C VAL A 118 -4.43 -8.39 19.94
N SER A 119 -5.35 -7.57 20.45
CA SER A 119 -5.72 -7.54 21.88
C SER A 119 -7.12 -8.12 22.09
N VAL A 120 -7.27 -8.98 23.12
CA VAL A 120 -8.57 -9.47 23.58
C VAL A 120 -8.85 -8.87 24.95
N GLU A 121 -10.01 -8.22 25.10
CA GLU A 121 -10.47 -7.66 26.36
C GLU A 121 -11.71 -8.43 26.84
N TYR A 122 -11.75 -8.73 28.14
CA TYR A 122 -12.90 -9.39 28.77
C TYR A 122 -13.58 -8.44 29.74
N VAL A 123 -14.89 -8.27 29.56
CA VAL A 123 -15.75 -7.62 30.53
C VAL A 123 -16.55 -8.70 31.24
N VAL A 124 -16.43 -8.78 32.57
CA VAL A 124 -17.12 -9.78 33.38
C VAL A 124 -18.03 -9.07 34.38
N GLU A 125 -19.32 -9.38 34.31
CA GLU A 125 -20.33 -8.86 35.22
C GLU A 125 -20.82 -9.98 36.17
N PRO A 126 -21.06 -9.67 37.46
CA PRO A 126 -21.52 -10.68 38.41
C PRO A 126 -22.98 -11.06 38.14
N VAL A 127 -23.23 -12.36 37.89
CA VAL A 127 -24.61 -12.88 37.73
C VAL A 127 -25.15 -13.49 39.02
N LYS A 128 -24.45 -14.48 39.59
CA LYS A 128 -24.88 -15.17 40.81
C LYS A 128 -23.70 -15.83 41.51
N ARG A 129 -23.61 -15.65 42.83
CA ARG A 129 -22.62 -16.35 43.68
C ARG A 129 -22.97 -17.83 43.83
N ALA A 130 -21.96 -18.70 43.84
CA ALA A 130 -22.11 -20.13 44.10
C ALA A 130 -22.64 -20.42 45.52
N LYS A 131 -23.38 -21.54 45.67
CA LYS A 131 -23.90 -22.01 46.96
C LYS A 131 -22.74 -22.43 47.87
N ILE A 132 -22.77 -21.99 49.13
CA ILE A 132 -21.79 -22.39 50.16
C ILE A 132 -22.41 -23.51 51.00
N TRP A 133 -21.67 -24.60 51.17
CA TRP A 133 -21.97 -25.66 52.14
C TRP A 133 -21.09 -25.47 53.38
N ARG A 134 -21.65 -25.64 54.57
CA ARG A 134 -20.92 -25.55 55.85
C ARG A 134 -21.04 -26.88 56.58
N SER A 135 -19.98 -27.32 57.26
CA SER A 135 -20.02 -28.46 58.18
C SER A 135 -20.23 -27.96 59.61
N ASP A 136 -21.19 -28.55 60.32
CA ASP A 136 -21.33 -28.33 61.76
C ASP A 136 -20.23 -29.10 62.49
N LYS A 137 -19.58 -28.44 63.46
CA LYS A 137 -18.60 -29.06 64.38
C LYS A 137 -19.31 -29.72 65.56
#